data_AF-A0A3D4EG79-F1
#
_entry.id   AF-A0A3D4EG79-F1
#
_cell.length_a   1.000
_cell.length_b   1.000
_cell.length_c   1.000
_cell.angle_alpha   90.00
_cell.angle_beta   90.00
_cell.angle_gamma   90.00
#
_symmetry.space_group_name_H-M   'P 1'
#
loop_
_entity.id
_entity.type
_entity.pdbx_description
1 polymer ?
#
loop_
_entity_poly.entity_id
_entity_poly.type
_entity_poly.pdbx_seq_one_letter_code
_entity_poly.pdbx_strand_id
1 'polypeptide(L)'
;MITNEYLQRVLADVQKNHPGEPEFLQAVEEIFESLQLVVPKHPEWEAAGLIERFVEPERVIMFRVPWVDDNGKVQVNRGYRVQFNSAIGPYKGGLRFHPSVNLSIVKFLGFEQILKNSLTTLPMGGGKGGSD
;
A
#
# COMPACT_ATOMS: atom_id res chain seq x y z
N MET A 1 14.03 12.25 -9.81
CA MET A 1 14.88 11.09 -10.13
C MET A 1 15.67 10.67 -8.89
N ILE A 2 15.45 9.43 -8.43
CA ILE A 2 16.09 8.88 -7.22
C ILE A 2 17.56 8.59 -7.49
N THR A 3 18.47 9.11 -6.66
CA THR A 3 19.94 8.93 -6.85
C THR A 3 20.57 7.97 -5.83
N ASN A 4 19.87 7.65 -4.74
CA ASN A 4 20.37 6.74 -3.72
C ASN A 4 20.32 5.27 -4.19
N GLU A 5 21.47 4.59 -4.19
CA GLU A 5 21.61 3.21 -4.70
C GLU A 5 20.71 2.19 -3.98
N TYR A 6 20.57 2.32 -2.65
CA TYR A 6 19.70 1.44 -1.87
C TYR A 6 18.24 1.59 -2.30
N LEU A 7 17.73 2.82 -2.38
CA LEU A 7 16.36 3.08 -2.85
C LEU A 7 16.14 2.65 -4.30
N GLN A 8 17.12 2.81 -5.19
CA GLN A 8 17.02 2.32 -6.56
C GLN A 8 16.88 0.80 -6.62
N ARG A 9 17.67 0.07 -5.81
CA ARG A 9 17.59 -1.39 -5.72
C ARG A 9 16.21 -1.83 -5.22
N VAL A 10 15.72 -1.22 -4.15
CA VAL A 10 14.39 -1.55 -3.60
C VAL A 10 13.28 -1.22 -4.62
N LEU A 11 13.35 -0.07 -5.30
CA LEU A 11 12.35 0.29 -6.30
C LEU A 11 12.32 -0.71 -7.47
N ALA A 12 13.49 -1.15 -7.95
CA ALA A 12 13.59 -2.16 -8.99
C ALA A 12 12.94 -3.49 -8.55
N ASP A 13 13.16 -3.91 -7.30
CA ASP A 13 12.53 -5.10 -6.75
C ASP A 13 11.00 -4.95 -6.62
N VAL A 14 10.51 -3.79 -6.17
CA VAL A 14 9.08 -3.50 -6.10
C VAL A 14 8.43 -3.54 -7.48
N GLN A 15 9.05 -2.91 -8.49
CA GLN A 15 8.56 -2.92 -9.88
C GLN A 15 8.51 -4.34 -10.46
N LYS A 16 9.52 -5.17 -10.15
CA LYS A 16 9.57 -6.57 -10.58
C LYS A 16 8.50 -7.42 -9.91
N ASN A 17 8.26 -7.23 -8.62
CA ASN A 17 7.35 -8.07 -7.83
C ASN A 17 5.88 -7.68 -7.94
N HIS A 18 5.58 -6.43 -8.32
CA HIS A 18 4.22 -5.89 -8.44
C HIS A 18 3.91 -5.44 -9.88
N PRO A 19 4.03 -6.33 -10.88
CA PRO A 19 3.79 -5.97 -12.27
C PRO A 19 2.31 -5.61 -12.49
N GLY A 20 2.06 -4.53 -13.25
CA GLY A 20 0.71 -4.09 -13.57
C GLY A 20 -0.01 -3.34 -12.45
N GLU A 21 0.72 -2.84 -11.46
CA GLU A 21 0.17 -1.99 -10.39
C GLU A 21 0.68 -0.52 -10.50
N PRO A 22 0.35 0.21 -11.59
CA PRO A 22 0.97 1.50 -11.88
C PRO A 22 0.70 2.55 -10.80
N GLU A 23 -0.50 2.60 -10.23
CA GLU A 23 -0.83 3.54 -9.15
C GLU A 23 0.00 3.28 -7.89
N PHE A 24 0.22 2.01 -7.56
CA PHE A 24 1.05 1.65 -6.41
C PHE A 24 2.52 1.96 -6.66
N LEU A 25 3.04 1.61 -7.83
CA LEU A 25 4.43 1.87 -8.21
C LEU A 25 4.75 3.36 -8.25
N GLN A 26 3.85 4.18 -8.80
CA GLN A 26 3.98 5.63 -8.81
C GLN A 26 4.10 6.19 -7.38
N ALA A 27 3.23 5.75 -6.46
CA ALA A 27 3.24 6.24 -5.09
C ALA A 27 4.52 5.85 -4.33
N VAL A 28 5.06 4.65 -4.59
CA VAL A 28 6.37 4.24 -4.02
C VAL A 28 7.48 5.14 -4.55
N GLU A 29 7.52 5.41 -5.85
CA GLU A 29 8.52 6.27 -6.47
C GLU A 29 8.48 7.69 -5.89
N GLU A 30 7.31 8.31 -5.81
CA GLU A 30 7.12 9.65 -5.25
C GLU A 30 7.56 9.75 -3.79
N ILE A 31 7.25 8.74 -2.96
CA ILE A 31 7.72 8.70 -1.57
C ILE A 31 9.25 8.50 -1.51
N PHE A 32 9.83 7.70 -2.39
CA PHE A 32 11.29 7.48 -2.43
C PHE A 32 12.04 8.76 -2.83
N GLU A 33 11.47 9.60 -3.69
CA GLU A 33 12.03 10.92 -4.00
C GLU A 33 12.18 11.80 -2.77
N SER A 34 11.29 11.64 -1.78
CA SER A 34 11.39 12.34 -0.49
C SER A 34 12.33 11.62 0.48
N LEU A 35 12.28 10.28 0.56
CA LEU A 35 13.09 9.49 1.48
C LEU A 35 14.60 9.54 1.18
N GLN A 36 15.01 9.77 -0.07
CA GLN A 36 16.43 9.87 -0.42
C GLN A 36 17.18 10.98 0.34
N LEU A 37 16.46 11.98 0.89
CA LEU A 37 17.05 13.05 1.72
C LEU A 37 17.42 12.60 3.15
N VAL A 38 16.84 11.48 3.61
CA VAL A 38 17.00 10.99 4.99
C VAL A 38 17.70 9.65 5.05
N VAL A 39 17.48 8.74 4.10
CA VAL A 39 18.09 7.40 4.08
C VAL A 39 19.62 7.41 4.22
N PRO A 40 20.39 8.31 3.56
CA PRO A 40 21.85 8.35 3.72
C PRO A 40 22.33 8.67 5.15
N LYS A 41 21.47 9.27 5.98
CA LYS A 41 21.77 9.59 7.38
C LYS A 41 21.55 8.40 8.32
N HIS A 42 20.98 7.31 7.80
CA HIS A 42 20.53 6.15 8.56
C HIS A 42 20.99 4.83 7.90
N PRO A 43 22.30 4.54 7.88
CA PRO A 43 22.83 3.29 7.30
C PRO A 43 22.25 2.04 7.97
N GLU A 44 21.81 2.14 9.22
CA GLU A 44 21.16 1.06 9.95
C GLU A 44 19.82 0.62 9.32
N TRP A 45 19.17 1.48 8.53
CA TRP A 45 17.91 1.13 7.86
C TRP A 45 18.13 0.12 6.73
N GLU A 46 19.21 0.28 5.96
CA GLU A 46 19.58 -0.68 4.92
C GLU A 46 20.00 -2.02 5.53
N ALA A 47 20.83 -1.99 6.58
CA ALA A 47 21.24 -3.20 7.28
C ALA A 47 20.05 -3.99 7.86
N ALA A 48 18.97 -3.30 8.23
CA ALA A 48 17.75 -3.89 8.77
C ALA A 48 16.68 -4.20 7.71
N GLY A 49 16.96 -4.00 6.41
CA GLY A 49 15.99 -4.15 5.32
C GLY A 49 14.70 -3.36 5.57
N LEU A 50 14.83 -2.14 6.09
CA LEU A 50 13.69 -1.37 6.57
C LEU A 50 12.79 -0.93 5.41
N ILE A 51 13.39 -0.45 4.32
CA ILE A 51 12.61 0.07 3.18
C ILE A 51 11.91 -1.06 2.43
N GLU A 52 12.54 -2.22 2.28
CA GLU A 52 11.92 -3.43 1.73
C GLU A 52 10.67 -3.84 2.52
N ARG A 53 10.75 -3.84 3.86
CA ARG A 53 9.61 -4.14 4.73
C ARG A 53 8.55 -3.04 4.74
N PHE A 54 8.95 -1.79 4.50
CA PHE A 54 8.03 -0.65 4.51
C PHE A 54 7.13 -0.61 3.27
N VAL A 55 7.64 -1.00 2.11
CA VAL A 55 6.90 -1.01 0.84
C VAL A 55 6.07 -2.27 0.61
N GLU A 56 6.35 -3.36 1.32
CA GLU A 56 5.55 -4.58 1.24
C GLU A 56 4.43 -4.57 2.31
N PRO A 57 3.15 -4.73 1.93
CA PRO A 57 2.07 -4.80 2.92
C PRO A 57 2.27 -5.97 3.89
N GLU A 58 2.02 -5.76 5.18
CA GLU A 58 2.01 -6.84 6.17
C GLU A 58 0.99 -7.94 5.82
N ARG A 59 -0.14 -7.57 5.21
CA ARG A 59 -1.17 -8.53 4.75
C ARG A 59 -2.04 -7.97 3.65
N VAL A 60 -2.32 -8.81 2.64
CA VAL A 60 -3.33 -8.56 1.61
C VAL A 60 -4.41 -9.64 1.71
N ILE A 61 -5.67 -9.20 1.77
CA ILE A 61 -6.84 -10.08 1.81
C ILE A 61 -7.70 -9.75 0.59
N MET A 62 -7.99 -10.77 -0.22
CA MET A 62 -8.84 -10.69 -1.40
C MET A 62 -9.88 -11.79 -1.34
N PHE A 63 -11.15 -11.45 -1.54
CA PHE A 63 -12.25 -12.38 -1.31
C PHE A 63 -13.42 -12.14 -2.25
N ARG A 64 -14.21 -13.19 -2.48
CA ARG A 64 -15.44 -13.13 -3.30
C ARG A 64 -16.59 -12.54 -2.48
N VAL A 65 -17.37 -11.65 -3.08
CA VAL A 65 -18.58 -11.04 -2.50
C VAL A 65 -19.79 -11.41 -3.36
N PRO A 66 -20.47 -12.55 -3.09
CA PRO A 66 -21.71 -12.90 -3.75
C PRO A 66 -22.90 -12.16 -3.11
N TRP A 67 -23.80 -11.65 -3.94
CA TRP A 67 -25.05 -11.02 -3.49
C TRP A 67 -26.18 -11.26 -4.50
N VAL A 68 -27.41 -10.95 -4.12
CA VAL A 68 -28.60 -11.12 -4.98
C VAL A 68 -29.27 -9.76 -5.12
N ASP A 69 -29.57 -9.35 -6.36
CA ASP A 69 -30.25 -8.08 -6.63
C ASP A 69 -31.78 -8.19 -6.48
N ASP A 70 -32.48 -7.06 -6.61
CA ASP A 70 -33.94 -6.97 -6.46
C ASP A 70 -34.71 -7.83 -7.49
N ASN A 71 -34.07 -8.25 -8.60
CA ASN A 71 -34.66 -9.15 -9.60
C ASN A 71 -34.38 -10.63 -9.30
N GLY A 72 -33.75 -10.95 -8.17
CA GLY A 72 -33.34 -12.30 -7.81
C GLY A 72 -32.12 -12.81 -8.59
N LYS A 73 -31.40 -11.94 -9.31
CA LYS A 73 -30.21 -12.34 -10.07
C LYS A 73 -28.98 -12.31 -9.16
N VAL A 74 -28.20 -13.39 -9.20
CA VAL A 74 -26.92 -13.49 -8.47
C VAL A 74 -25.87 -12.60 -9.14
N GLN A 75 -25.18 -11.83 -8.32
CA GLN A 75 -24.07 -10.96 -8.68
C GLN A 75 -22.83 -11.37 -7.89
N VAL A 76 -21.65 -11.12 -8.44
CA VAL A 76 -20.38 -11.45 -7.80
C VAL A 76 -19.38 -10.32 -8.02
N ASN A 77 -18.93 -9.72 -6.92
CA ASN A 77 -17.87 -8.72 -6.90
C ASN A 77 -16.65 -9.24 -6.13
N ARG A 78 -15.55 -8.47 -6.18
CA ARG A 78 -14.33 -8.76 -5.44
C ARG A 78 -14.11 -7.76 -4.33
N GLY A 79 -13.99 -8.27 -3.10
CA GLY A 79 -13.62 -7.50 -1.93
C GLY A 79 -12.10 -7.52 -1.69
N TYR A 80 -11.58 -6.40 -1.18
CA TYR A 80 -10.18 -6.21 -0.84
C TYR A 80 -10.01 -5.63 0.57
N ARG A 81 -8.97 -6.06 1.26
CA ARG A 81 -8.41 -5.38 2.44
C ARG A 81 -6.89 -5.51 2.45
N VAL A 82 -6.19 -4.39 2.29
CA VAL A 82 -4.74 -4.26 2.45
C VAL A 82 -4.46 -3.67 3.82
N GLN A 83 -3.76 -4.43 4.64
CA GLN A 83 -3.29 -4.06 5.98
C GLN A 83 -1.79 -3.79 5.84
N PHE A 84 -1.44 -2.53 5.61
CA PHE A 84 -0.13 -2.20 5.06
C PHE A 84 0.94 -2.15 6.15
N ASN A 85 0.71 -1.38 7.22
CA ASN A 85 1.67 -1.25 8.31
C ASN A 85 0.97 -1.02 9.65
N SER A 86 1.41 -1.69 10.71
CA SER A 86 0.87 -1.60 12.07
C SER A 86 1.85 -1.08 13.11
N ALA A 87 3.01 -0.55 12.70
CA ALA A 87 4.12 -0.20 13.58
C ALA A 87 3.73 0.82 14.68
N ILE A 88 2.77 1.71 14.41
CA ILE A 88 2.32 2.74 15.37
C ILE A 88 0.89 2.52 15.88
N GLY A 89 0.27 1.38 15.58
CA GLY A 89 -1.08 1.05 16.04
C GLY A 89 -1.90 0.23 15.04
N PRO A 90 -3.19 -0.02 15.33
CA PRO A 90 -4.05 -0.84 14.47
C PRO A 90 -4.16 -0.29 13.05
N TYR A 91 -4.28 -1.17 12.04
CA TYR A 91 -4.47 -0.76 10.65
C TYR A 91 -5.70 0.14 10.50
N LYS A 92 -5.51 1.37 10.00
CA LYS A 92 -6.59 2.34 9.85
C LYS A 92 -6.69 2.88 8.44
N GLY A 93 -7.89 2.78 7.87
CA GLY A 93 -8.27 3.45 6.63
C GLY A 93 -9.60 2.93 6.08
N GLY A 94 -10.27 3.78 5.32
CA GLY A 94 -11.64 3.55 4.84
C GLY A 94 -11.79 2.43 3.81
N LEU A 95 -13.03 2.21 3.40
CA LEU A 95 -13.42 1.31 2.31
C LEU A 95 -13.90 2.15 1.12
N ARG A 96 -13.59 1.72 -0.11
CA ARG A 96 -14.08 2.35 -1.34
C ARG A 96 -14.87 1.33 -2.15
N PHE A 97 -16.12 1.64 -2.46
CA PHE A 97 -16.92 0.88 -3.44
C PHE A 97 -17.03 1.71 -4.70
N HIS A 98 -16.38 1.25 -5.77
CA HIS A 98 -16.40 1.90 -7.05
C HIS A 98 -15.92 0.90 -8.12
N PRO A 99 -16.52 0.86 -9.32
CA PRO A 99 -16.17 -0.12 -10.37
C PRO A 99 -14.70 -0.12 -10.81
N SER A 100 -13.95 0.95 -10.50
CA SER A 100 -12.52 1.03 -10.80
C SER A 100 -11.62 0.41 -9.73
N VAL A 101 -12.14 -0.04 -8.59
CA VAL A 101 -11.31 -0.57 -7.49
C VAL A 101 -10.63 -1.86 -7.93
N ASN A 102 -9.31 -1.89 -7.81
CA ASN A 102 -8.48 -3.06 -8.03
C ASN A 102 -7.37 -3.12 -6.97
N LEU A 103 -6.54 -4.17 -6.99
CA LEU A 103 -5.48 -4.34 -6.00
C LEU A 103 -4.46 -3.19 -6.01
N SER A 104 -4.04 -2.73 -7.20
CA SER A 104 -3.11 -1.60 -7.37
C SER A 104 -3.60 -0.35 -6.63
N ILE A 105 -4.84 0.05 -6.88
CA ILE A 105 -5.45 1.23 -6.24
C ILE A 105 -5.57 1.05 -4.73
N VAL A 106 -5.95 -0.14 -4.26
CA VAL A 106 -6.10 -0.38 -2.81
C VAL A 106 -4.73 -0.38 -2.12
N LYS A 107 -3.68 -0.90 -2.74
CA LYS A 107 -2.30 -0.85 -2.22
C LYS A 107 -1.76 0.57 -2.23
N PHE A 108 -1.87 1.29 -3.34
CA PHE A 108 -1.57 2.72 -3.44
C PHE A 108 -2.18 3.51 -2.26
N LEU A 109 -3.51 3.45 -2.13
CA LEU A 109 -4.21 4.17 -1.08
C LEU A 109 -3.83 3.70 0.33
N GLY A 110 -3.50 2.41 0.49
CA GLY A 110 -3.05 1.83 1.76
C GLY A 110 -1.66 2.31 2.15
N PHE A 111 -0.75 2.44 1.17
CA PHE A 111 0.62 2.90 1.35
C PHE A 111 0.66 4.36 1.81
N GLU A 112 -0.02 5.26 1.09
CA GLU A 112 -0.13 6.68 1.51
C GLU A 112 -0.81 6.85 2.87
N GLN A 113 -1.75 5.97 3.20
CA GLN A 113 -2.47 6.02 4.46
C GLN A 113 -1.54 5.77 5.66
N ILE A 114 -0.40 5.08 5.50
CA ILE A 114 0.61 4.92 6.55
C ILE A 114 1.12 6.30 6.99
N LEU A 115 1.65 7.07 6.04
CA LEU A 115 2.26 8.36 6.32
C LEU A 115 1.23 9.39 6.76
N LYS A 116 0.06 9.42 6.10
CA LYS A 116 -1.04 10.31 6.51
C LYS A 116 -1.47 10.07 7.95
N ASN A 117 -1.58 8.82 8.37
CA ASN A 117 -1.96 8.51 9.75
C ASN A 117 -0.82 8.83 10.74
N SER A 118 0.43 8.55 10.36
CA SER A 118 1.61 8.90 11.17
C SER A 118 1.67 10.40 11.48
N LEU A 119 1.32 11.26 10.51
CA LEU A 119 1.30 12.72 10.68
C LEU A 119 0.26 13.20 11.70
N THR A 120 -0.73 12.39 12.06
CA THR A 120 -1.77 12.79 13.03
C THR A 120 -1.31 12.72 14.49
N THR A 121 -0.15 12.13 14.78
CA THR A 121 0.37 11.84 16.14
C THR A 121 -0.47 10.84 16.98
N LEU A 122 -1.52 10.29 16.40
CA LEU A 122 -2.38 9.27 17.03
C LEU A 122 -1.86 7.86 16.73
N PRO A 123 -2.15 6.87 17.60
CA PRO A 123 -1.67 5.50 17.43
C PRO A 123 -2.48 4.74 16.37
N MET A 124 -2.22 5.04 15.09
CA MET A 124 -2.95 4.51 13.94
C MET A 124 -2.00 4.04 12.84
N GLY A 125 -1.98 2.74 12.55
CA GLY A 125 -1.29 2.18 11.38
C GLY A 125 -2.00 2.50 10.06
N GLY A 126 -1.46 2.03 8.94
CA GLY A 126 -2.00 2.26 7.59
C GLY A 126 -2.71 1.04 6.99
N GLY A 127 -3.80 1.29 6.27
CA GLY A 127 -4.47 0.25 5.48
C GLY A 127 -5.62 0.80 4.64
N LYS A 128 -6.17 -0.02 3.75
CA LYS A 128 -7.31 0.33 2.90
C LYS A 128 -8.09 -0.91 2.50
N GLY A 129 -9.32 -0.74 2.04
CA GLY A 129 -10.07 -1.82 1.41
C GLY A 129 -11.14 -1.28 0.48
N GLY A 130 -11.97 -2.18 -0.05
CA GLY A 130 -13.01 -1.81 -0.99
C GLY A 130 -13.58 -2.98 -1.76
N SER A 131 -14.37 -2.65 -2.78
CA SER A 131 -14.93 -3.56 -3.76
C SER A 131 -15.03 -2.85 -5.11
N ASP A 132 -14.83 -3.62 -6.18
CA ASP A 132 -15.30 -3.25 -7.53
C ASP A 132 -16.84 -3.27 -7.58
#